data_AF-A0A0Q6QPB3-F1
#
_entry.id   AF-A0A0Q6QPB3-F1
#
_cell.length_a   1.000
_cell.length_b   1.000
_cell.length_c   1.000
_cell.angle_alpha   90.00
_cell.angle_beta   90.00
_cell.angle_gamma   90.00
#
_symmetry.space_group_name_H-M   'P 1'
#
loop_
_entity.id
_entity.type
_entity.pdbx_description
1 polymer ?
#
loop_
_entity_poly.entity_id
_entity_poly.type
_entity_poly.pdbx_seq_one_letter_code
_entity_poly.pdbx_strand_id
1 'polypeptide(L)'
;MIHNGFTYRTTAWLLATFMMIFGDVAMASSLKLADPSELAGKWQATLIAKDDSPESQALQDKPSNVCVIDFQPKQTLGEGADCLSAWLDGESAIGWFPEPDGLAITGKEGSKILFLSRQRDGSYKATLQSDLVITLVRQVQ
;
A
#
# COMPACT_ATOMS: atom_id res chain seq x y z
N MET A 1 44.46 2.40 54.97
CA MET A 1 43.74 3.69 54.91
C MET A 1 43.57 4.09 53.45
N ILE A 2 42.31 4.31 53.06
CA ILE A 2 41.83 5.21 52.01
C ILE A 2 42.33 4.92 50.57
N HIS A 3 41.54 4.19 49.78
CA HIS A 3 41.23 4.59 48.38
C HIS A 3 40.15 3.75 47.63
N ASN A 4 39.20 3.08 48.30
CA ASN A 4 38.14 2.35 47.56
C ASN A 4 36.78 3.05 47.48
N GLY A 5 36.62 4.23 48.10
CA GLY A 5 35.33 4.95 48.13
C GLY A 5 35.15 6.03 47.06
N PHE A 6 36.23 6.45 46.38
CA PHE A 6 36.17 7.62 45.49
C PHE A 6 35.80 7.28 44.04
N THR A 7 36.05 6.04 43.60
CA THR A 7 35.86 5.62 42.20
C THR A 7 34.41 5.28 41.85
N TYR A 8 33.59 4.92 42.84
CA TYR A 8 32.21 4.46 42.63
C TYR A 8 31.19 5.61 42.50
N ARG A 9 31.42 6.74 43.15
CA ARG A 9 30.50 7.89 43.09
C ARG A 9 30.62 8.69 41.78
N THR A 10 31.83 8.79 41.23
CA THR A 10 32.11 9.51 39.98
C THR A 10 31.61 8.77 38.74
N THR A 11 31.64 7.44 38.75
CA THR A 11 31.09 6.59 37.68
C THR A 11 29.56 6.62 37.63
N ALA A 12 28.89 6.68 38.77
CA ALA A 12 27.43 6.77 38.84
C ALA A 12 26.88 8.09 38.27
N TRP A 13 27.59 9.22 38.47
CA TRP A 13 27.17 10.52 37.95
C TRP A 13 27.35 10.63 36.42
N LEU A 14 28.38 10.00 35.85
CA LEU A 14 28.59 10.00 34.39
C LEU A 14 27.54 9.19 33.62
N LEU A 15 26.97 8.13 34.22
CA LEU A 15 25.93 7.32 33.60
C LEU A 15 24.56 8.02 33.56
N ALA A 16 24.22 8.82 34.57
CA ALA A 16 22.96 9.55 34.62
C ALA A 16 22.86 10.65 33.55
N THR A 17 23.97 11.33 33.25
CA THR A 17 24.00 12.39 32.23
C THR A 17 23.91 11.84 30.80
N PHE A 18 24.32 10.58 30.56
CA PHE A 18 24.28 9.97 29.22
C PHE A 18 22.86 9.57 28.79
N MET A 19 21.97 9.25 29.73
CA MET A 19 20.57 8.88 29.42
C MET A 19 19.69 10.06 29.02
N MET A 20 20.10 11.31 29.30
CA MET A 20 19.28 12.51 29.05
C MET A 20 19.44 13.11 27.64
N ILE A 21 20.38 12.61 26.82
CA ILE A 21 20.72 13.22 25.52
C ILE A 21 20.24 12.39 24.32
N PHE A 22 19.65 11.21 24.56
CA PHE A 22 19.05 10.35 23.51
C PHE A 22 17.53 10.27 23.63
N GLY A 23 16.90 11.31 24.17
CA GLY A 23 15.48 11.55 23.97
C GLY A 23 15.25 12.13 22.59
N ASP A 24 15.60 11.39 21.54
CA ASP A 24 15.14 11.72 20.19
C ASP A 24 13.62 11.73 20.26
N VAL A 25 13.02 12.91 20.09
CA VAL A 25 11.58 13.03 19.89
C VAL A 25 11.33 12.39 18.53
N ALA A 26 11.09 11.08 18.52
CA ALA A 26 10.51 10.40 17.38
C ALA A 26 9.11 10.98 17.20
N MET A 27 9.04 12.15 16.54
CA MET A 27 7.79 12.73 16.09
C MET A 27 7.13 11.68 15.21
N ALA A 28 5.93 11.25 15.57
CA ALA A 28 5.12 10.40 14.72
C ALA A 28 4.84 11.18 13.43
N SER A 29 5.59 10.87 12.36
CA SER A 29 5.35 11.42 11.04
C SER A 29 4.14 10.71 10.45
N SER A 30 3.05 11.45 10.22
CA SER A 30 1.83 10.92 9.62
C SER A 30 1.89 11.05 8.11
N LEU A 31 1.48 10.01 7.39
CA LEU A 31 1.33 10.06 5.94
C LEU A 31 0.11 10.91 5.57
N LYS A 32 0.28 11.79 4.58
CA LYS A 32 -0.83 12.57 3.99
C LYS A 32 -1.83 11.60 3.35
N LEU A 33 -3.11 11.78 3.69
CA LEU A 33 -4.22 11.21 2.93
C LEU A 33 -4.42 12.04 1.65
N ALA A 34 -4.34 11.40 0.48
CA ALA A 34 -4.55 12.07 -0.79
C ALA A 34 -6.01 12.48 -0.98
N ASP A 35 -6.26 13.63 -1.60
CA ASP A 35 -7.60 14.01 -2.02
C ASP A 35 -8.04 13.13 -3.22
N PRO A 36 -9.30 12.69 -3.31
CA PRO A 36 -9.75 11.84 -4.42
C PRO A 36 -9.56 12.48 -5.80
N SER A 37 -9.64 13.80 -5.92
CA SER A 37 -9.37 14.48 -7.20
C SER A 37 -7.91 14.33 -7.65
N GLU A 38 -6.97 14.18 -6.71
CA GLU A 38 -5.55 13.92 -7.02
C GLU A 38 -5.37 12.54 -7.67
N LEU A 39 -6.21 11.56 -7.35
CA LEU A 39 -6.11 10.16 -7.83
C LEU A 39 -7.10 9.80 -8.94
N ALA A 40 -8.08 10.65 -9.22
CA ALA A 40 -9.01 10.45 -10.32
C ALA A 40 -8.30 10.42 -11.70
N GLY A 41 -8.94 9.77 -12.67
CA GLY A 41 -8.47 9.62 -14.04
C GLY A 41 -8.30 8.16 -14.47
N LYS A 42 -7.67 7.94 -15.63
CA LYS A 42 -7.45 6.59 -16.17
C LYS A 42 -6.20 5.94 -15.58
N TRP A 43 -6.36 4.69 -15.19
CA TRP A 43 -5.29 3.84 -14.67
C TRP A 43 -5.23 2.54 -15.46
N GLN A 44 -4.05 1.97 -15.60
CA GLN A 44 -3.88 0.63 -16.15
C GLN A 44 -3.56 -0.32 -15.02
N ALA A 45 -4.40 -1.34 -14.87
CA ALA A 45 -4.16 -2.48 -14.02
C ALA A 45 -3.58 -3.62 -14.86
N THR A 46 -2.56 -4.31 -14.36
CA THR A 46 -1.95 -5.48 -15.00
C THR A 46 -1.87 -6.61 -13.99
N LEU A 47 -2.40 -7.77 -14.37
CA LEU A 47 -2.32 -9.02 -13.62
C LEU A 47 -1.07 -9.78 -14.06
N ILE A 48 -0.20 -10.11 -13.12
CA ILE A 48 1.10 -10.74 -13.36
C ILE A 48 1.24 -11.91 -12.39
N ALA A 49 1.76 -13.03 -12.85
CA ALA A 49 2.20 -14.09 -11.96
C ALA A 49 3.41 -13.66 -11.13
N LYS A 50 3.53 -14.26 -9.95
CA LYS A 50 4.70 -14.06 -9.09
C LYS A 50 5.96 -14.71 -9.65
N ASP A 51 5.81 -15.76 -10.44
CA ASP A 51 6.87 -16.49 -11.15
C ASP A 51 6.39 -16.95 -12.54
N ASP A 52 7.34 -17.36 -13.38
CA ASP A 52 7.07 -17.86 -14.73
C ASP A 52 6.79 -19.37 -14.75
N SER A 53 6.28 -19.95 -13.66
CA SER A 53 5.93 -21.37 -13.66
C SER A 53 4.69 -21.65 -14.53
N PRO A 54 4.58 -22.83 -15.14
CA PRO A 54 3.40 -23.20 -15.93
C PRO A 54 2.08 -23.13 -15.15
N GLU A 55 2.14 -23.44 -13.85
CA GLU A 55 1.00 -23.36 -12.93
C GLU A 55 0.55 -21.91 -12.74
N SER A 56 1.49 -20.99 -12.52
CA SER A 56 1.21 -19.55 -12.41
C SER A 56 0.73 -18.92 -13.72
N GLN A 57 1.16 -19.43 -14.88
CA GLN A 57 0.66 -18.99 -16.18
C GLN A 57 -0.79 -19.44 -16.43
N ALA A 58 -1.16 -20.66 -16.03
CA ALA A 58 -2.54 -21.12 -16.13
C ALA A 58 -3.51 -20.29 -15.27
N LEU A 59 -3.04 -19.73 -14.14
CA LEU A 59 -3.83 -18.81 -13.31
C LEU A 59 -4.10 -17.46 -13.98
N GLN A 60 -3.31 -17.09 -14.99
CA GLN A 60 -3.50 -15.89 -15.82
C GLN A 60 -4.41 -16.12 -17.05
N ASP A 61 -5.11 -17.26 -17.15
CA ASP A 61 -6.15 -17.49 -18.17
C ASP A 61 -7.45 -16.71 -17.86
N LYS A 62 -7.29 -15.41 -17.61
CA LYS A 62 -8.37 -14.44 -17.45
C LYS A 62 -8.67 -13.78 -18.81
N PRO A 63 -9.90 -13.26 -19.02
CA PRO A 63 -10.28 -12.67 -20.31
C PRO A 63 -9.36 -11.53 -20.77
N SER A 64 -8.68 -10.87 -19.83
CA SER A 64 -7.53 -10.01 -20.10
C SER A 64 -6.62 -9.94 -18.87
N ASN A 65 -5.32 -9.85 -19.10
CA ASN A 65 -4.32 -9.56 -18.06
C ASN A 65 -4.06 -8.05 -17.92
N VAL A 66 -4.70 -7.21 -18.74
CA VAL A 66 -4.58 -5.76 -18.69
C VAL A 66 -5.98 -5.13 -18.73
N CYS A 67 -6.27 -4.24 -17.78
CA CYS A 67 -7.51 -3.47 -17.71
C CYS A 67 -7.18 -1.98 -17.62
N VAL A 68 -7.80 -1.15 -18.46
CA VAL A 68 -7.78 0.32 -18.26
C VAL A 68 -9.04 0.69 -17.51
N ILE A 69 -8.89 1.32 -16.35
CA ILE A 69 -9.95 1.59 -15.38
C ILE A 69 -10.07 3.09 -15.19
N ASP A 70 -11.29 3.60 -15.27
CA ASP A 70 -11.61 4.99 -14.99
C ASP A 70 -11.93 5.19 -13.49
N PHE A 71 -11.05 5.89 -12.78
CA PHE A 71 -11.24 6.30 -11.40
C PHE A 71 -11.96 7.64 -11.38
N GLN A 72 -13.27 7.62 -11.10
CA GLN A 72 -14.07 8.85 -11.13
C GLN A 72 -13.89 9.66 -9.84
N PRO A 73 -13.96 11.01 -9.88
CA PRO A 73 -13.78 11.87 -8.70
C PRO A 73 -14.76 11.60 -7.55
N LYS A 74 -15.94 11.07 -7.86
CA LYS A 74 -16.97 10.66 -6.88
C LYS A 74 -16.68 9.30 -6.21
N GLN A 75 -15.44 8.80 -6.29
CA GLN A 75 -15.00 7.56 -5.66
C GLN A 75 -15.70 6.29 -6.18
N THR A 76 -16.18 6.35 -7.42
CA THR A 76 -16.73 5.19 -8.14
C THR A 76 -15.77 4.77 -9.25
N LEU A 77 -15.76 3.48 -9.58
CA LEU A 77 -15.08 2.98 -10.76
C LEU A 77 -16.02 3.08 -11.97
N GLY A 78 -15.48 3.54 -13.10
CA GLY A 78 -16.19 3.69 -14.36
C GLY A 78 -15.88 2.57 -15.35
N GLU A 79 -15.62 2.97 -16.61
CA GLU A 79 -15.19 2.06 -17.65
C GLU A 79 -14.00 1.21 -17.19
N GLY A 80 -14.04 -0.09 -17.47
CA GLY A 80 -12.99 -1.05 -17.09
C GLY A 80 -13.15 -1.69 -15.70
N ALA A 81 -14.12 -1.26 -14.89
CA ALA A 81 -14.41 -1.88 -13.58
C ALA A 81 -14.74 -3.38 -13.69
N ASP A 82 -15.52 -3.78 -14.71
CA ASP A 82 -15.87 -5.20 -14.94
C ASP A 82 -14.65 -6.05 -15.26
N CYS A 83 -13.66 -5.49 -15.96
CA CYS A 83 -12.41 -6.16 -16.29
C CYS A 83 -11.61 -6.45 -15.02
N LEU A 84 -11.47 -5.47 -14.12
CA LEU A 84 -10.82 -5.67 -12.81
C LEU A 84 -11.60 -6.69 -11.97
N SER A 85 -12.93 -6.62 -11.98
CA SER A 85 -13.79 -7.52 -11.20
C SER A 85 -13.59 -9.01 -11.55
N ALA A 86 -13.23 -9.32 -12.80
CA ALA A 86 -12.93 -10.69 -13.23
C ALA A 86 -11.73 -11.32 -12.49
N TRP A 87 -10.92 -10.51 -11.79
CA TRP A 87 -9.76 -10.94 -11.02
C TRP A 87 -10.05 -11.10 -9.51
N LEU A 88 -11.22 -10.67 -9.01
CA LEU A 88 -11.49 -10.53 -7.57
C LEU A 88 -12.41 -11.64 -6.99
N ASP A 89 -12.23 -12.89 -7.42
CA ASP A 89 -12.91 -14.08 -6.85
C ASP A 89 -14.44 -13.96 -6.68
N GLY A 90 -15.11 -13.27 -7.61
CA GLY A 90 -16.57 -13.09 -7.64
C GLY A 90 -17.06 -11.78 -7.03
N GLU A 91 -16.18 -10.97 -6.44
CA GLU A 91 -16.52 -9.62 -5.98
C GLU A 91 -16.57 -8.64 -7.16
N SER A 92 -17.56 -7.73 -7.13
CA SER A 92 -17.65 -6.64 -8.12
C SER A 92 -16.90 -5.41 -7.60
N ALA A 93 -15.94 -4.90 -8.36
CA ALA A 93 -15.28 -3.64 -8.10
C ALA A 93 -16.21 -2.48 -8.48
N ILE A 94 -16.71 -1.74 -7.48
CA ILE A 94 -17.70 -0.66 -7.68
C ILE A 94 -17.10 0.71 -7.37
N GLY A 95 -16.31 0.80 -6.31
CA GLY A 95 -15.76 2.06 -5.84
C GLY A 95 -14.30 1.97 -5.49
N TRP A 96 -13.77 3.09 -5.04
CA TRP A 96 -12.39 3.20 -4.61
C TRP A 96 -12.21 4.31 -3.58
N PHE A 97 -11.17 4.21 -2.76
CA PHE A 97 -10.86 5.21 -1.75
C PHE A 97 -9.34 5.36 -1.54
N PRO A 98 -8.79 6.59 -1.48
CA PRO A 98 -7.38 6.79 -1.15
C PRO A 98 -7.10 6.36 0.29
N GLU A 99 -6.00 5.66 0.54
CA GLU A 99 -5.47 5.45 1.91
C GLU A 99 -4.08 6.12 2.01
N PRO A 100 -3.60 6.50 3.21
CA PRO A 100 -2.34 7.25 3.34
C PRO A 100 -1.12 6.55 2.71
N ASP A 101 -1.14 5.22 2.67
CA ASP A 101 -0.11 4.34 2.13
C ASP A 101 -0.61 3.53 0.93
N GLY A 102 -1.76 3.85 0.34
CA GLY A 102 -2.32 3.02 -0.72
C GLY A 102 -3.65 3.50 -1.30
N LEU A 103 -4.38 2.54 -1.86
CA LEU A 103 -5.69 2.73 -2.45
C LEU A 103 -6.53 1.48 -2.21
N ALA A 104 -7.76 1.66 -1.74
CA ALA A 104 -8.73 0.60 -1.59
C ALA A 104 -9.64 0.54 -2.82
N ILE A 105 -9.97 -0.68 -3.26
CA ILE A 105 -11.11 -0.96 -4.14
C ILE A 105 -12.24 -1.47 -3.26
N THR A 106 -13.46 -0.99 -3.53
CA THR A 106 -14.64 -1.31 -2.74
C THR A 106 -15.71 -2.04 -3.55
N GLY A 107 -16.44 -2.91 -2.86
CA GLY A 107 -17.59 -3.64 -3.39
C GLY A 107 -18.90 -2.85 -3.29
N LYS A 108 -20.02 -3.53 -3.57
CA LYS A 108 -21.38 -2.93 -3.60
C LYS A 108 -21.80 -2.29 -2.27
N GLU A 109 -21.39 -2.86 -1.16
CA GLU A 109 -21.72 -2.37 0.20
C GLU A 109 -20.66 -1.40 0.76
N GLY A 110 -19.72 -0.94 -0.07
CA GLY A 110 -18.58 -0.12 0.37
C GLY A 110 -17.53 -0.90 1.15
N SER A 111 -17.65 -2.22 1.26
CA SER A 111 -16.64 -3.10 1.84
C SER A 111 -15.33 -3.02 1.05
N LYS A 112 -14.19 -2.99 1.74
CA LYS A 112 -12.87 -3.09 1.09
C LYS A 112 -12.65 -4.52 0.60
N ILE A 113 -12.49 -4.68 -0.70
CA ILE A 113 -12.29 -5.99 -1.35
C ILE A 113 -10.87 -6.18 -1.90
N LEU A 114 -10.15 -5.09 -2.15
CA LEU A 114 -8.73 -5.12 -2.52
C LEU A 114 -8.02 -3.91 -1.93
N PHE A 115 -6.83 -4.10 -1.38
CA PHE A 115 -5.93 -3.03 -0.98
C PHE A 115 -4.68 -3.03 -1.87
N LEU A 116 -4.43 -1.89 -2.52
CA LEU A 116 -3.29 -1.64 -3.38
C LEU A 116 -2.30 -0.74 -2.63
N SER A 117 -1.19 -1.31 -2.17
CA SER A 117 -0.15 -0.57 -1.47
C SER A 117 0.62 0.34 -2.42
N ARG A 118 0.81 1.60 -2.04
CA ARG A 118 1.59 2.58 -2.81
C ARG A 118 3.04 2.15 -2.83
N GLN A 119 3.59 1.96 -4.03
CA GLN A 119 5.02 1.70 -4.23
C GLN A 119 5.78 3.02 -4.39
N ARG A 120 5.19 3.92 -5.18
CA ARG A 120 5.62 5.30 -5.44
C ARG A 120 4.45 6.07 -6.04
N ASP A 121 4.61 7.36 -6.25
CA ASP A 121 3.56 8.17 -6.87
C ASP A 121 3.16 7.61 -8.24
N GLY A 122 1.86 7.43 -8.43
CA GLY A 122 1.31 6.86 -9.67
C GLY A 122 1.51 5.36 -9.85
N SER A 123 1.97 4.62 -8.82
CA SER A 123 2.21 3.17 -8.90
C SER A 123 1.80 2.46 -7.61
N TYR A 124 0.90 1.49 -7.75
CA TYR A 124 0.39 0.68 -6.63
C TYR A 124 0.47 -0.81 -6.96
N LYS A 125 0.43 -1.65 -5.92
CA LYS A 125 0.53 -3.10 -6.05
C LYS A 125 -0.34 -3.82 -5.03
N ALA A 126 -0.93 -4.95 -5.42
CA ALA A 126 -1.60 -5.88 -4.53
C ALA A 126 -1.21 -7.32 -4.87
N THR A 127 -1.27 -8.21 -3.89
CA THR A 127 -1.14 -9.65 -4.09
C THR A 127 -2.50 -10.28 -3.78
N LEU A 128 -3.02 -11.08 -4.70
CA LEU A 128 -4.26 -11.82 -4.57
C LEU A 128 -4.04 -13.12 -3.77
N GLN A 129 -5.14 -13.76 -3.33
CA GLN A 129 -5.08 -15.06 -2.66
C GLN A 129 -4.52 -16.17 -3.58
N SER A 130 -4.67 -16.02 -4.89
CA SER A 130 -4.09 -16.87 -5.92
C SER A 130 -2.58 -16.66 -6.14
N ASP A 131 -1.90 -15.90 -5.28
CA ASP A 131 -0.51 -15.44 -5.42
C ASP A 131 -0.22 -14.58 -6.67
N LEU A 132 -1.23 -14.30 -7.50
CA LEU A 132 -1.12 -13.34 -8.59
C LEU A 132 -0.98 -11.92 -8.05
N VAL A 133 -0.26 -11.10 -8.80
CA VAL A 133 0.03 -9.71 -8.47
C VAL A 133 -0.76 -8.80 -9.40
N ILE A 134 -1.46 -7.84 -8.81
CA ILE A 134 -2.00 -6.69 -9.55
C ILE A 134 -1.02 -5.53 -9.40
N THR A 135 -0.60 -4.96 -10.52
CA THR A 135 0.05 -3.65 -10.55
C THR A 135 -0.93 -2.62 -11.12
N LEU A 136 -0.97 -1.43 -10.53
CA LEU A 136 -1.82 -0.33 -10.99
C LEU A 136 -0.94 0.89 -11.26
N VAL A 137 -0.92 1.37 -12.49
CA VAL A 137 -0.10 2.50 -12.93
C VAL A 137 -0.94 3.58 -13.59
N ARG A 138 -0.65 4.84 -13.26
CA ARG A 138 -1.36 5.98 -13.84
C ARG A 138 -1.07 6.02 -15.34
N GLN A 139 -2.12 6.14 -16.16
CA GLN A 139 -1.92 6.45 -17.57
C GLN A 139 -1.51 7.92 -17.66
N VAL A 140 -0.30 8.16 -18.16
CA VAL A 140 0.14 9.52 -18.49
C VAL A 140 -0.62 9.91 -19.74
N GLN A 141 -1.43 10.95 -19.62
CA GLN A 141 -2.19 11.49 -20.74
C GLN A 141 -1.35 12.52 -21.49
#